data_AF-A0A0D2MG82-F1
#
_entry.id   AF-A0A0D2MG82-F1
#
_cell.length_a   1.000
_cell.length_b   1.000
_cell.length_c   1.000
_cell.angle_alpha   90.00
_cell.angle_beta   90.00
_cell.angle_gamma   90.00
#
_symmetry.space_group_name_H-M   'P 1'
#
loop_
_entity.id
_entity.type
_entity.pdbx_description
1 polymer ?
#
loop_
_entity_poly.entity_id
_entity_poly.type
_entity_poly.pdbx_seq_one_letter_code
_entity_poly.pdbx_strand_id
1 'polypeptide(L)'
;MIVGMDLNASPLPEDDEDPYETHIEHYSAPEEHVESAVEISRREREERRKRLRSDRPDDRPVHISQPVIYDHFYQNRNSTFYDKSRIPPGWLDCPAVGKEIGCIIPSKVPLGESYNDCVPPGKRYSFKQAVHKQEVSGRKLGLVIDLTNTSRYYQTTDLKKKGIKHVKIQCRGRDAVPENASVNTFVYEAIKFFSEARPPGIYKPDYIDALYAFYHERRPESLVCPPTPEWKRSSDLDLNGEAAVDDDDDDDDDGAPTALPENHETDVMLTNDDVLGDEIPHDQQVQMRQFCYQQLKLNTGVRGHAQFPGSHPVSLNRDNLQLLRQRYYYATWKADGTRYMMLITIDGCYLIDRSFNIRRVQMRFPCRHNKGVGGMSHHLTLLDGEMIIDTLPDSRKQERRYLIYDMMVLNNEPIIENHVIPIFPL
;
A
#
# COMPACT_ATOMS: atom_id res chain seq x y z
N MET A 1 -36.55 30.23 54.88
CA MET A 1 -37.93 30.72 55.03
C MET A 1 -38.63 30.51 53.69
N ILE A 2 -39.80 29.88 53.76
CA ILE A 2 -40.77 29.65 52.67
C ILE A 2 -41.24 31.04 52.18
N VAL A 3 -41.60 31.27 50.92
CA VAL A 3 -42.97 31.28 50.34
C VAL A 3 -42.76 31.94 48.95
N GLY A 4 -43.09 31.35 47.80
CA GLY A 4 -44.44 31.17 47.27
C GLY A 4 -44.97 32.49 46.65
N MET A 5 -44.94 32.63 45.33
CA MET A 5 -45.60 33.75 44.64
C MET A 5 -46.84 33.25 43.91
N ASP A 6 -47.95 33.90 44.23
CA ASP A 6 -49.30 33.66 43.76
C ASP A 6 -49.52 34.30 42.38
N LEU A 7 -50.25 33.57 41.54
CA LEU A 7 -50.63 33.89 40.18
C LEU A 7 -52.04 34.50 40.25
N ASN A 8 -52.18 35.83 40.24
CA ASN A 8 -53.40 36.55 39.81
C ASN A 8 -53.21 38.08 39.96
N ALA A 9 -52.83 38.77 38.88
CA ALA A 9 -53.25 40.16 38.60
C ALA A 9 -52.66 40.63 37.25
N SER A 10 -53.55 40.79 36.27
CA SER A 10 -53.26 41.39 34.96
C SER A 10 -53.12 42.92 35.05
N PRO A 11 -52.25 43.55 34.25
CA PRO A 11 -52.42 44.94 33.84
C PRO A 11 -53.31 45.01 32.59
N LEU A 12 -54.35 45.83 32.66
CA LEU A 12 -55.15 46.30 31.52
C LEU A 12 -54.46 47.52 30.85
N PRO A 13 -54.84 47.84 29.60
CA PRO A 13 -54.00 48.51 28.61
C PRO A 13 -54.17 50.02 28.62
N GLU A 14 -53.22 50.74 28.02
CA GLU A 14 -53.52 52.02 27.39
C GLU A 14 -53.09 51.95 25.93
N ASP A 15 -54.08 52.26 25.11
CA ASP A 15 -54.13 52.24 23.66
C ASP A 15 -53.26 53.34 23.06
N ASP A 16 -52.71 53.08 21.88
CA ASP A 16 -53.11 53.84 20.68
C ASP A 16 -52.56 53.12 19.44
N GLU A 17 -53.51 52.62 18.65
CA GLU A 17 -53.31 52.00 17.34
C GLU A 17 -52.87 53.05 16.30
N ASP A 18 -51.83 52.74 15.54
CA ASP A 18 -51.66 53.26 14.17
C ASP A 18 -51.24 52.10 13.25
N PRO A 19 -51.63 52.13 11.96
CA PRO A 19 -52.08 50.95 11.24
C PRO A 19 -50.95 50.14 10.57
N TYR A 20 -51.16 48.83 10.59
CA TYR A 20 -50.60 47.77 9.75
C TYR A 20 -49.95 48.20 8.43
N GLU A 21 -48.62 48.30 8.42
CA GLU A 21 -47.81 47.86 7.26
C GLU A 21 -46.96 46.68 7.72
N THR A 22 -47.38 45.49 7.32
CA THR A 22 -46.63 44.25 7.49
C THR A 22 -45.37 44.34 6.62
N HIS A 23 -44.26 44.83 7.17
CA HIS A 23 -42.93 44.51 6.66
C HIS A 23 -42.69 43.01 6.91
N ILE A 24 -43.23 42.18 6.02
CA ILE A 24 -42.73 40.84 5.82
C ILE A 24 -41.33 41.04 5.24
N GLU A 25 -40.32 41.09 6.11
CA GLU A 25 -38.99 40.68 5.69
C GLU A 25 -39.14 39.24 5.20
N HIS A 26 -39.26 39.10 3.88
CA HIS A 26 -38.96 37.86 3.20
C HIS A 26 -37.52 37.54 3.56
N TYR A 27 -37.32 36.80 4.65
CA TYR A 27 -36.18 35.92 4.80
C TYR A 27 -36.30 34.92 3.67
N SER A 28 -35.78 35.29 2.51
CA SER A 28 -35.30 34.30 1.55
C SER A 28 -34.34 33.45 2.36
N ALA A 29 -34.74 32.22 2.67
CA ALA A 29 -33.81 31.21 3.12
C ALA A 29 -32.60 31.30 2.18
N PRO A 30 -31.36 31.34 2.70
CA PRO A 30 -30.19 31.26 1.83
C PRO A 30 -30.43 30.07 0.92
N GLU A 31 -30.30 30.25 -0.40
CA GLU A 31 -30.25 29.13 -1.32
C GLU A 31 -29.33 28.08 -0.69
N GLU A 32 -29.83 26.85 -0.52
CA GLU A 32 -29.02 25.75 0.01
C GLU A 32 -27.83 25.59 -0.94
N HIS A 33 -26.73 26.26 -0.62
CA HIS A 33 -25.45 25.96 -1.23
C HIS A 33 -25.06 24.59 -0.68
N VAL A 34 -25.42 23.54 -1.42
CA VAL A 34 -24.99 22.18 -1.15
C VAL A 34 -23.49 22.12 -1.47
N GLU A 35 -22.67 22.50 -0.49
CA GLU A 35 -21.21 22.41 -0.56
C GLU A 35 -20.83 20.93 -0.62
N SER A 36 -20.06 20.53 -1.63
CA SER A 36 -19.61 19.15 -1.75
C SER A 36 -18.73 18.77 -0.55
N ALA A 37 -18.80 17.50 -0.15
CA ALA A 37 -17.85 16.83 0.75
C ALA A 37 -16.39 17.31 0.59
N VAL A 38 -15.97 17.50 -0.66
CA VAL A 38 -14.61 17.90 -1.02
C VAL A 38 -14.37 19.39 -0.86
N GLU A 39 -15.37 20.23 -1.16
CA GLU A 39 -15.30 21.67 -0.92
C GLU A 39 -15.16 21.96 0.58
N ILE A 40 -15.94 21.26 1.42
CA ILE A 40 -15.84 21.35 2.88
C ILE A 40 -14.46 20.90 3.35
N SER A 41 -13.98 19.73 2.90
CA SER A 41 -12.64 19.21 3.22
C SER A 41 -11.52 20.17 2.80
N ARG A 42 -11.62 20.77 1.60
CA ARG A 42 -10.63 21.73 1.08
C ARG A 42 -10.63 23.00 1.92
N ARG A 43 -11.81 23.54 2.24
CA ARG A 43 -11.99 24.70 3.12
C ARG A 43 -11.41 24.44 4.51
N GLU A 44 -11.75 23.32 5.15
CA GLU A 44 -11.20 22.95 6.46
C GLU A 44 -9.67 22.79 6.44
N ARG A 45 -9.12 22.18 5.38
CA ARG A 45 -7.67 22.03 5.21
C ARG A 45 -6.99 23.39 5.06
N GLU A 46 -7.57 24.30 4.28
CA GLU A 46 -7.05 25.65 4.10
C GLU A 46 -7.14 26.46 5.39
N GLU A 47 -8.23 26.34 6.15
CA GLU A 47 -8.36 26.92 7.49
C GLU A 47 -7.31 26.37 8.47
N ARG A 48 -7.10 25.05 8.53
CA ARG A 48 -6.04 24.45 9.38
C ARG A 48 -4.66 24.96 9.00
N ARG A 49 -4.35 25.09 7.70
CA ARG A 49 -3.09 25.68 7.22
C ARG A 49 -2.97 27.16 7.60
N LYS A 50 -4.07 27.91 7.60
CA LYS A 50 -4.10 29.33 7.99
C LYS A 50 -3.88 29.49 9.50
N ARG A 51 -4.50 28.65 10.33
CA ARG A 51 -4.27 28.60 11.79
C ARG A 51 -2.80 28.27 12.11
N LEU A 52 -2.23 27.25 11.46
CA LEU A 52 -0.81 26.87 11.61
C LEU A 52 0.18 27.96 11.14
N ARG A 53 -0.23 28.85 10.22
CA ARG A 53 0.57 30.01 9.81
C ARG A 53 0.45 31.18 10.80
N SER A 54 -0.68 31.30 11.48
CA SER A 54 -0.94 32.34 12.49
C SER A 54 -0.22 32.07 13.81
N ASP A 55 0.04 30.81 14.16
CA ASP A 55 0.67 30.41 15.43
C ASP A 55 2.21 30.37 15.41
N ARG A 56 2.87 31.02 14.44
CA ARG A 56 4.35 31.18 14.46
C ARG A 56 4.73 32.52 15.08
N PRO A 57 5.26 32.58 16.31
CA PRO A 57 5.90 33.79 16.81
C PRO A 57 7.17 34.09 15.99
N ASP A 58 7.33 35.38 15.69
CA ASP A 58 8.33 35.97 14.79
C ASP A 58 9.72 35.98 15.44
N ASP A 59 10.44 34.87 15.41
CA ASP A 59 11.90 34.85 15.66
C ASP A 59 12.63 34.70 14.33
N ARG A 60 12.94 35.85 13.70
CA ARG A 60 13.91 35.93 12.61
C ARG A 60 15.32 35.97 13.18
N PRO A 61 16.24 35.06 12.79
CA PRO A 61 17.65 35.34 12.89
C PRO A 61 18.03 36.29 11.74
N VAL A 62 18.44 37.49 12.11
CA VAL A 62 18.97 38.53 11.21
C VAL A 62 20.24 38.00 10.54
N HIS A 63 20.25 37.97 9.21
CA HIS A 63 21.47 37.76 8.43
C HIS A 63 22.41 38.95 8.65
N ILE A 64 23.44 38.76 9.48
CA ILE A 64 24.62 39.64 9.53
C ILE A 64 25.69 39.02 8.63
N SER A 65 26.11 39.79 7.64
CA SER A 65 27.20 39.50 6.71
C SER A 65 28.52 40.06 7.23
N GLN A 66 29.54 39.19 7.37
CA GLN A 66 31.01 39.39 7.21
C GLN A 66 31.81 38.42 8.09
N PRO A 67 33.10 38.13 7.81
CA PRO A 67 33.78 37.94 6.53
C PRO A 67 34.47 36.56 6.45
N VAL A 68 35.03 36.26 5.27
CA VAL A 68 35.81 35.06 4.94
C VAL A 68 37.09 35.01 5.78
N ILE A 69 37.18 34.07 6.71
CA ILE A 69 38.43 33.68 7.38
C ILE A 69 38.75 32.25 6.93
N TYR A 70 39.82 32.14 6.14
CA TYR A 70 40.53 30.89 5.92
C TYR A 70 41.03 30.40 7.30
N ASP A 71 40.57 29.24 7.74
CA ASP A 71 41.37 28.45 8.66
C ASP A 71 41.39 26.97 8.25
N HIS A 72 42.61 26.49 8.14
CA HIS A 72 43.00 25.16 7.74
C HIS A 72 42.75 24.16 8.89
N PHE A 73 42.70 22.88 8.54
CA PHE A 73 42.73 21.68 9.43
C PHE A 73 41.38 21.29 10.06
N TYR A 74 40.82 20.08 9.91
CA TYR A 74 41.33 18.79 9.45
C TYR A 74 40.32 18.13 8.50
N GLN A 75 40.76 17.79 7.29
CA GLN A 75 40.14 16.72 6.52
C GLN A 75 40.38 15.42 7.27
N ASN A 76 39.41 14.99 8.09
CA ASN A 76 39.40 13.60 8.54
C ASN A 76 38.85 12.73 7.40
N ARG A 77 39.66 12.61 6.34
CA ARG A 77 39.56 11.52 5.37
C ARG A 77 39.95 10.23 6.07
N ASN A 78 39.09 9.74 6.94
CA ASN A 78 39.11 8.32 7.28
C ASN A 78 38.43 7.59 6.13
N SER A 79 39.21 7.38 5.08
CA SER A 79 39.04 6.24 4.19
C SER A 79 39.04 5.00 5.08
N THR A 80 37.87 4.57 5.53
CA THR A 80 37.71 3.29 6.18
C THR A 80 38.13 2.26 5.13
N PHE A 81 39.35 1.75 5.28
CA PHE A 81 39.81 0.57 4.57
C PHE A 81 38.76 -0.52 4.82
N TYR A 82 37.89 -0.77 3.84
CA TYR A 82 37.03 -1.94 3.87
C TYR A 82 37.97 -3.14 3.87
N ASP A 83 38.14 -3.76 5.03
CA ASP A 83 38.89 -4.99 5.16
C ASP A 83 38.24 -6.04 4.24
N LYS A 84 38.90 -6.28 3.10
CA LYS A 84 38.41 -7.18 2.05
C LYS A 84 38.25 -8.61 2.57
N SER A 85 38.85 -8.95 3.72
CA SER A 85 38.85 -10.30 4.29
C SER A 85 37.74 -10.56 5.31
N ARG A 86 37.05 -9.53 5.82
CA ARG A 86 36.07 -9.73 6.90
C ARG A 86 34.81 -10.41 6.39
N ILE A 87 34.36 -11.47 7.06
CA ILE A 87 33.10 -12.18 6.72
C ILE A 87 31.86 -11.33 7.06
N PRO A 88 30.71 -11.53 6.37
CA PRO A 88 29.47 -10.86 6.73
C PRO A 88 29.00 -11.24 8.14
N PRO A 89 28.45 -10.30 8.94
CA PRO A 89 27.86 -10.62 10.23
C PRO A 89 26.77 -11.71 10.13
N GLY A 90 26.72 -12.63 11.09
CA GLY A 90 25.73 -13.73 11.14
C GLY A 90 25.91 -14.82 10.07
N TRP A 91 26.93 -14.72 9.20
CA TRP A 91 27.10 -15.64 8.08
C TRP A 91 27.40 -17.08 8.49
N LEU A 92 28.15 -17.28 9.58
CA LEU A 92 28.56 -18.62 10.05
C LEU A 92 27.39 -19.46 10.57
N ASP A 93 26.40 -18.79 11.16
CA ASP A 93 25.22 -19.43 11.77
C ASP A 93 24.05 -19.51 10.79
N CYS A 94 24.05 -18.66 9.75
CA CYS A 94 23.05 -18.70 8.70
C CYS A 94 23.14 -20.02 7.89
N PRO A 95 22.02 -20.75 7.70
CA PRO A 95 21.98 -21.92 6.82
C PRO A 95 22.43 -21.62 5.39
N ALA A 96 23.10 -22.57 4.74
CA ALA A 96 23.64 -22.38 3.40
C ALA A 96 22.56 -22.13 2.34
N VAL A 97 21.49 -22.94 2.36
CA VAL A 97 20.37 -22.90 1.42
C VAL A 97 19.08 -23.15 2.19
N GLY A 98 17.98 -22.51 1.76
CA GLY A 98 16.64 -22.79 2.24
C GLY A 98 15.93 -23.88 1.44
N LYS A 99 14.65 -24.11 1.75
CA LYS A 99 13.76 -24.98 0.98
C LYS A 99 13.45 -24.33 -0.38
N GLU A 100 13.29 -25.15 -1.42
CA GLU A 100 12.88 -24.66 -2.73
C GLU A 100 11.48 -24.06 -2.70
N ILE A 101 11.29 -23.00 -3.49
CA ILE A 101 10.02 -22.32 -3.71
C ILE A 101 9.76 -22.39 -5.21
N GLY A 102 8.99 -23.40 -5.64
CA GLY A 102 8.88 -23.75 -7.05
C GLY A 102 10.25 -24.07 -7.64
N CYS A 103 10.73 -23.26 -8.59
CA CYS A 103 12.04 -23.39 -9.22
C CYS A 103 13.14 -22.50 -8.58
N ILE A 104 12.83 -21.77 -7.51
CA ILE A 104 13.75 -20.83 -6.86
C ILE A 104 14.38 -21.46 -5.61
N ILE A 105 15.71 -21.37 -5.51
CA ILE A 105 16.46 -21.82 -4.33
C ILE A 105 16.99 -20.59 -3.57
N PRO A 106 16.41 -20.22 -2.42
CA PRO A 106 16.98 -19.18 -1.58
C PRO A 106 18.32 -19.67 -0.99
N SER A 107 19.36 -18.85 -1.07
CA SER A 107 20.71 -19.16 -0.59
C SER A 107 21.30 -17.96 0.12
N LYS A 108 22.05 -18.20 1.20
CA LYS A 108 22.97 -17.17 1.70
C LYS A 108 24.08 -16.93 0.66
N VAL A 109 24.78 -15.81 0.76
CA VAL A 109 25.88 -15.51 -0.17
C VAL A 109 27.03 -16.52 -0.01
N PRO A 110 27.49 -17.21 -1.08
CA PRO A 110 28.69 -18.03 -0.99
C PRO A 110 29.95 -17.17 -0.88
N LEU A 111 30.94 -17.63 -0.13
CA LEU A 111 32.23 -16.98 0.01
C LEU A 111 33.30 -17.71 -0.80
N GLY A 112 34.08 -16.94 -1.56
CA GLY A 112 35.20 -17.42 -2.35
C GLY A 112 36.41 -17.82 -1.51
N GLU A 113 37.40 -18.39 -2.18
CA GLU A 113 38.61 -18.95 -1.55
C GLU A 113 39.40 -17.92 -0.74
N SER A 114 39.27 -16.63 -1.05
CA SER A 114 39.88 -15.51 -0.31
C SER A 114 39.40 -15.37 1.14
N TYR A 115 38.32 -16.06 1.53
CA TYR A 115 37.79 -16.05 2.90
C TYR A 115 38.10 -17.35 3.67
N ASN A 116 38.85 -18.28 3.08
CA ASN A 116 39.10 -19.61 3.67
C ASN A 116 39.81 -19.57 5.01
N ASP A 117 40.66 -18.56 5.25
CA ASP A 117 41.39 -18.37 6.51
C ASP A 117 40.49 -17.78 7.61
N CYS A 118 39.42 -17.08 7.22
CA CYS A 118 38.43 -16.49 8.13
C CYS A 118 37.24 -17.41 8.41
N VAL A 119 37.14 -18.56 7.73
CA VAL A 119 36.01 -19.50 7.83
C VAL A 119 36.51 -20.88 8.26
N PRO A 120 36.07 -21.39 9.42
CA PRO A 120 36.49 -22.70 9.92
C PRO A 120 36.27 -23.83 8.90
N PRO A 121 37.20 -24.81 8.81
CA PRO A 121 36.98 -26.03 8.05
C PRO A 121 35.66 -26.70 8.46
N GLY A 122 34.78 -27.01 7.50
CA GLY A 122 33.44 -27.55 7.75
C GLY A 122 32.29 -26.52 7.73
N LYS A 123 32.59 -25.23 7.92
CA LYS A 123 31.61 -24.13 7.78
C LYS A 123 31.71 -23.38 6.44
N ARG A 124 32.67 -23.78 5.59
CA ARG A 124 32.89 -23.20 4.27
C ARG A 124 31.71 -23.45 3.34
N TYR A 125 31.32 -22.41 2.62
CA TYR A 125 30.24 -22.44 1.64
C TYR A 125 30.62 -21.56 0.45
N SER A 126 31.26 -22.17 -0.54
CA SER A 126 31.64 -21.56 -1.81
C SER A 126 30.61 -21.83 -2.91
N PHE A 127 30.69 -21.12 -4.03
CA PHE A 127 29.82 -21.40 -5.17
C PHE A 127 29.98 -22.82 -5.71
N LYS A 128 31.19 -23.38 -5.67
CA LYS A 128 31.43 -24.78 -6.04
C LYS A 128 30.58 -25.72 -5.17
N GLN A 129 30.54 -25.47 -3.86
CA GLN A 129 29.72 -26.24 -2.92
C GLN A 129 28.22 -25.98 -3.10
N ALA A 130 27.82 -24.73 -3.37
CA ALA A 130 26.43 -24.37 -3.65
C ALA A 130 25.89 -25.13 -4.86
N VAL A 131 26.63 -25.12 -5.97
CA VAL A 131 26.25 -25.82 -7.20
C VAL A 131 26.24 -27.33 -6.99
N HIS A 132 27.30 -27.90 -6.40
CA HIS A 132 27.37 -29.33 -6.15
C HIS A 132 26.22 -29.84 -5.27
N LYS A 133 25.82 -29.06 -4.25
CA LYS A 133 24.68 -29.42 -3.39
C LYS A 133 23.37 -29.53 -4.18
N GLN A 134 23.17 -28.68 -5.18
CA GLN A 134 21.98 -28.75 -6.04
C GLN A 134 22.07 -29.89 -7.04
N GLU A 135 23.25 -30.14 -7.62
CA GLU A 135 23.50 -31.28 -8.52
C GLU A 135 23.20 -32.62 -7.82
N VAL A 136 23.67 -32.79 -6.58
CA VAL A 136 23.37 -33.98 -5.76
C VAL A 136 21.88 -34.13 -5.44
N SER A 137 21.16 -33.01 -5.39
CA SER A 137 19.71 -33.02 -5.19
C SER A 137 18.92 -33.21 -6.51
N GLY A 138 19.59 -33.57 -7.60
CA GLY A 138 18.96 -33.78 -8.92
C GLY A 138 18.58 -32.48 -9.65
N ARG A 139 19.08 -31.32 -9.21
CA ARG A 139 18.75 -30.01 -9.80
C ARG A 139 19.92 -29.46 -10.62
N LYS A 140 19.61 -28.89 -11.78
CA LYS A 140 20.56 -28.12 -12.59
C LYS A 140 20.31 -26.62 -12.39
N LEU A 141 21.28 -25.91 -11.81
CA LEU A 141 21.21 -24.45 -11.71
C LEU A 141 21.44 -23.83 -13.09
N GLY A 142 20.53 -22.95 -13.52
CA GLY A 142 20.66 -22.22 -14.79
C GLY A 142 20.88 -20.71 -14.63
N LEU A 143 20.39 -20.11 -13.54
CA LEU A 143 20.48 -18.69 -13.27
C LEU A 143 20.82 -18.44 -11.80
N VAL A 144 21.73 -17.50 -11.54
CA VAL A 144 22.03 -16.94 -10.22
C VAL A 144 21.70 -15.45 -10.25
N ILE A 145 20.75 -15.05 -9.41
CA ILE A 145 20.44 -13.64 -9.16
C ILE A 145 21.10 -13.25 -7.83
N ASP A 146 22.12 -12.40 -7.91
CA ASP A 146 22.86 -11.90 -6.76
C ASP A 146 22.32 -10.56 -6.30
N LEU A 147 21.64 -10.58 -5.15
CA LEU A 147 21.03 -9.40 -4.52
C LEU A 147 21.98 -8.59 -3.63
N THR A 148 23.26 -9.00 -3.49
CA THR A 148 24.19 -8.31 -2.59
C THR A 148 24.65 -6.97 -3.17
N ASN A 149 24.80 -5.96 -2.31
CA ASN A 149 25.34 -4.65 -2.70
C ASN A 149 26.88 -4.60 -2.75
N THR A 150 27.53 -5.69 -3.16
CA THR A 150 28.98 -5.76 -3.26
C THR A 150 29.42 -6.90 -4.16
N SER A 151 30.58 -6.78 -4.80
CA SER A 151 31.20 -7.81 -5.64
C SER A 151 32.34 -8.56 -4.94
N ARG A 152 32.58 -8.30 -3.65
CA ARG A 152 33.79 -8.79 -2.97
C ARG A 152 33.74 -10.26 -2.53
N TYR A 153 32.58 -10.90 -2.57
CA TYR A 153 32.39 -12.19 -1.89
C TYR A 153 32.89 -13.38 -2.69
N TYR A 154 32.78 -13.34 -4.02
CA TYR A 154 33.13 -14.45 -4.88
C TYR A 154 33.37 -13.96 -6.31
N GLN A 155 34.02 -14.80 -7.12
CA GLN A 155 34.22 -14.58 -8.55
C GLN A 155 33.16 -15.33 -9.36
N THR A 156 32.73 -14.75 -10.49
CA THR A 156 31.68 -15.32 -11.36
C THR A 156 32.23 -16.18 -12.50
N THR A 157 33.55 -16.28 -12.62
CA THR A 157 34.24 -17.06 -13.66
C THR A 157 33.83 -18.53 -13.66
N ASP A 158 33.70 -19.13 -12.47
CA ASP A 158 33.31 -20.54 -12.32
C ASP A 158 31.84 -20.79 -12.71
N LEU A 159 30.96 -19.81 -12.52
CA LEU A 159 29.56 -19.89 -12.96
C LEU A 159 29.47 -19.92 -14.48
N LYS A 160 30.19 -19.01 -15.15
CA LYS A 160 30.23 -18.94 -16.61
C LYS A 160 30.75 -20.23 -17.24
N LYS A 161 31.80 -20.82 -16.65
CA LYS A 161 32.36 -22.12 -17.11
C LYS A 161 31.35 -23.28 -17.01
N LYS A 162 30.46 -23.24 -16.03
CA LYS A 162 29.37 -24.22 -15.87
C LYS A 162 28.12 -23.90 -16.69
N GLY A 163 28.13 -22.84 -17.50
CA GLY A 163 26.95 -22.40 -18.26
C GLY A 163 25.84 -21.80 -17.40
N ILE A 164 26.16 -21.35 -16.18
CA ILE A 164 25.20 -20.73 -15.27
C ILE A 164 25.20 -19.23 -15.50
N LYS A 165 24.04 -18.67 -15.89
CA LYS A 165 23.88 -17.22 -16.06
C LYS A 165 23.96 -16.53 -14.69
N HIS A 166 24.64 -15.39 -14.63
CA HIS A 166 24.76 -14.58 -13.42
C HIS A 166 24.24 -13.18 -13.69
N VAL A 167 23.33 -12.72 -12.83
CA VAL A 167 22.74 -11.37 -12.86
C VAL A 167 22.97 -10.76 -11.49
N LYS A 168 23.43 -9.51 -11.44
CA LYS A 168 23.60 -8.77 -10.18
C LYS A 168 22.57 -7.65 -10.10
N ILE A 169 21.71 -7.71 -9.09
CA ILE A 169 20.73 -6.68 -8.78
C ILE A 169 21.13 -6.12 -7.42
N GLN A 170 21.73 -4.93 -7.40
CA GLN A 170 22.28 -4.39 -6.16
C GLN A 170 21.15 -3.88 -5.25
N CYS A 171 20.74 -4.70 -4.29
CA CYS A 171 19.74 -4.30 -3.31
C CYS A 171 20.41 -3.69 -2.08
N ARG A 172 19.85 -2.61 -1.56
CA ARG A 172 20.25 -2.08 -0.25
C ARG A 172 19.93 -3.13 0.81
N GLY A 173 20.90 -3.47 1.65
CA GLY A 173 20.69 -4.34 2.81
C GLY A 173 20.35 -3.54 4.07
N ARG A 174 20.00 -4.25 5.15
CA ARG A 174 19.65 -3.71 6.48
C ARG A 174 18.43 -2.80 6.45
N ASP A 175 17.28 -3.36 6.81
CA ASP A 175 16.01 -2.66 7.02
C ASP A 175 15.51 -1.83 5.82
N ALA A 176 15.95 -2.19 4.62
CA ALA A 176 15.50 -1.61 3.36
C ALA A 176 14.83 -2.68 2.51
N VAL A 177 13.70 -2.34 1.91
CA VAL A 177 13.08 -3.15 0.85
C VAL A 177 13.76 -2.86 -0.49
N PRO A 178 13.73 -3.79 -1.46
CA PRO A 178 14.24 -3.54 -2.80
C PRO A 178 13.57 -2.31 -3.44
N GLU A 179 14.36 -1.52 -4.18
CA GLU A 179 13.80 -0.44 -5.00
C GLU A 179 12.95 -1.02 -6.13
N ASN A 180 11.89 -0.33 -6.53
CA ASN A 180 11.01 -0.65 -7.65
C ASN A 180 11.76 -1.13 -8.91
N ALA A 181 12.79 -0.39 -9.32
CA ALA A 181 13.65 -0.77 -10.45
C ALA A 181 14.36 -2.13 -10.25
N SER A 182 14.72 -2.49 -9.02
CA SER A 182 15.31 -3.80 -8.71
C SER A 182 14.28 -4.93 -8.85
N VAL A 183 13.04 -4.68 -8.42
CA VAL A 183 11.92 -5.65 -8.59
C VAL A 183 11.61 -5.84 -10.07
N ASN A 184 11.53 -4.75 -10.83
CA ASN A 184 11.31 -4.78 -12.27
C ASN A 184 12.42 -5.59 -12.99
N THR A 185 13.68 -5.32 -12.65
CA THR A 185 14.83 -6.07 -13.19
C THR A 185 14.75 -7.56 -12.86
N PHE A 186 14.37 -7.91 -11.63
CA PHE A 186 14.21 -9.31 -11.22
C PHE A 186 13.14 -10.02 -12.05
N VAL A 187 11.98 -9.40 -12.18
CA VAL A 187 10.84 -9.92 -12.96
C VAL A 187 11.24 -10.12 -14.42
N TYR A 188 11.86 -9.11 -15.03
CA TYR A 188 12.33 -9.16 -16.41
C TYR A 188 13.31 -10.31 -16.64
N GLU A 189 14.31 -10.48 -15.77
CA GLU A 189 15.30 -11.55 -15.91
C GLU A 189 14.70 -12.94 -15.69
N ALA A 190 13.70 -13.07 -14.81
CA ALA A 190 12.96 -14.32 -14.61
C ALA A 190 12.13 -14.69 -15.85
N ILE A 191 11.37 -13.76 -16.41
CA ILE A 191 10.59 -13.96 -17.64
C ILE A 191 11.50 -14.34 -18.80
N LYS A 192 12.60 -13.60 -18.97
CA LYS A 192 13.59 -13.87 -20.01
C LYS A 192 14.20 -15.27 -19.88
N PHE A 193 14.61 -15.64 -18.67
CA PHE A 193 15.18 -16.97 -18.42
C PHE A 193 14.16 -18.08 -18.69
N PHE A 194 12.89 -17.88 -18.32
CA PHE A 194 11.82 -18.83 -18.60
C PHE A 194 11.57 -19.00 -20.10
N SER A 195 11.56 -17.90 -20.87
CA SER A 195 11.44 -17.91 -22.32
C SER A 195 12.59 -18.67 -23.00
N GLU A 196 13.83 -18.47 -22.54
CA GLU A 196 15.00 -19.19 -23.05
C GLU A 196 14.95 -20.69 -22.69
N ALA A 197 14.50 -21.04 -21.48
CA ALA A 197 14.44 -22.42 -21.00
C ALA A 197 13.26 -23.23 -21.58
N ARG A 198 12.14 -22.56 -21.87
CA ARG A 198 10.94 -23.17 -22.45
C ARG A 198 10.37 -22.28 -23.56
N PRO A 199 10.98 -22.29 -24.76
CA PRO A 199 10.52 -21.43 -25.85
C PRO A 199 9.04 -21.68 -26.21
N PRO A 200 8.23 -20.63 -26.44
CA PRO A 200 8.64 -19.22 -26.43
C PRO A 200 8.52 -18.52 -25.05
N GLY A 201 8.14 -19.25 -24.01
CA GLY A 201 7.88 -18.72 -22.67
C GLY A 201 6.39 -18.41 -22.47
N ILE A 202 6.12 -17.40 -21.64
CA ILE A 202 4.76 -16.88 -21.48
C ILE A 202 4.43 -16.08 -22.74
N TYR A 203 3.46 -16.56 -23.52
CA TYR A 203 3.04 -15.96 -24.79
C TYR A 203 1.72 -15.20 -24.71
N LYS A 204 0.96 -15.33 -23.60
CA LYS A 204 -0.25 -14.55 -23.34
C LYS A 204 0.14 -13.16 -22.77
N PRO A 205 -0.14 -12.04 -23.45
CA PRO A 205 0.21 -10.70 -22.98
C PRO A 205 -0.41 -10.36 -21.62
N ASP A 206 -1.67 -10.71 -21.39
CA ASP A 206 -2.40 -10.41 -20.15
C ASP A 206 -1.74 -11.02 -18.91
N TYR A 207 -1.09 -12.18 -19.06
CA TYR A 207 -0.39 -12.85 -17.97
C TYR A 207 0.89 -12.08 -17.59
N ILE A 208 1.58 -11.51 -18.60
CA ILE A 208 2.74 -10.65 -18.36
C ILE A 208 2.30 -9.33 -17.73
N ASP A 209 1.22 -8.73 -18.24
CA ASP A 209 0.71 -7.45 -17.75
C ASP A 209 0.20 -7.55 -16.31
N ALA A 210 -0.55 -8.61 -15.98
CA ALA A 210 -0.97 -8.91 -14.61
C ALA A 210 0.24 -9.07 -13.65
N LEU A 211 1.32 -9.71 -14.12
CA LEU A 211 2.51 -9.91 -13.32
C LEU A 211 3.21 -8.57 -13.01
N TYR A 212 3.35 -7.67 -13.99
CA TYR A 212 3.91 -6.33 -13.76
C TYR A 212 2.98 -5.45 -12.91
N ALA A 213 1.67 -5.51 -13.14
CA ALA A 213 0.66 -4.80 -12.35
C ALA A 213 0.69 -5.18 -10.87
N PHE A 214 0.83 -6.48 -10.55
CA PHE A 214 0.95 -6.99 -9.18
C PHE A 214 2.12 -6.35 -8.40
N TYR A 215 3.21 -6.02 -9.09
CA TYR A 215 4.39 -5.37 -8.51
C TYR A 215 4.38 -3.84 -8.64
N HIS A 216 3.32 -3.24 -9.20
CA HIS A 216 3.22 -1.80 -9.50
C HIS A 216 4.34 -1.29 -10.42
N GLU A 217 4.80 -2.14 -11.33
CA GLU A 217 5.81 -1.81 -12.33
C GLU A 217 5.18 -1.69 -13.70
N ARG A 218 5.70 -0.80 -14.55
CA ARG A 218 5.33 -0.79 -15.97
C ARG A 218 6.13 -1.85 -16.70
N ARG A 219 5.44 -2.63 -17.55
CA ARG A 219 6.08 -3.53 -18.51
C ARG A 219 7.11 -2.71 -19.32
N PRO A 220 8.40 -3.10 -19.33
CA PRO A 220 9.38 -2.45 -20.18
C PRO A 220 8.98 -2.58 -21.64
N GLU A 221 9.07 -1.51 -22.43
CA GLU A 221 8.76 -1.53 -23.88
C GLU A 221 9.63 -2.55 -24.63
N SER A 222 10.81 -2.88 -24.11
CA SER A 222 11.70 -3.90 -24.66
C SER A 222 11.21 -5.34 -24.51
N LEU A 223 10.22 -5.60 -23.63
CA LEU A 223 9.67 -6.94 -23.43
C LEU A 223 8.51 -7.17 -24.41
N VAL A 224 8.81 -7.82 -25.53
CA VAL A 224 7.83 -8.20 -26.55
C VAL A 224 7.32 -9.60 -26.26
N CYS A 225 6.01 -9.77 -26.13
CA CYS A 225 5.40 -11.08 -25.98
C CYS A 225 5.52 -11.85 -27.31
N PRO A 226 5.96 -13.11 -27.28
CA PRO A 226 6.04 -13.92 -28.49
C PRO A 226 4.63 -14.23 -29.02
N PRO A 227 4.48 -14.45 -30.35
CA PRO A 227 3.19 -14.86 -30.91
C PRO A 227 2.78 -16.25 -30.41
N THR A 228 1.49 -16.55 -30.52
CA THR A 228 0.94 -17.88 -30.18
C THR A 228 1.72 -18.97 -30.91
N PRO A 229 2.26 -19.97 -30.18
CA PRO A 229 3.06 -21.04 -30.76
C PRO A 229 2.30 -21.82 -31.83
N GLU A 230 3.01 -22.30 -32.85
CA GLU A 230 2.44 -23.09 -33.96
C GLU A 230 1.67 -24.32 -33.49
N TRP A 231 2.20 -25.03 -32.50
CA TRP A 231 1.60 -26.25 -31.96
C TRP A 231 0.31 -26.01 -31.18
N LYS A 232 -0.04 -24.75 -30.88
CA LYS A 232 -1.32 -24.36 -30.28
C LYS A 232 -2.31 -23.84 -31.33
N ARG A 233 -1.84 -23.36 -32.49
CA ARG A 233 -2.77 -22.87 -33.52
C ARG A 233 -3.59 -24.05 -34.02
N SER A 234 -4.92 -24.00 -33.87
CA SER A 234 -5.78 -25.04 -34.41
C SER A 234 -5.50 -25.23 -35.91
N SER A 235 -5.42 -26.49 -36.32
CA SER A 235 -5.27 -26.88 -37.72
C SER A 235 -6.58 -26.77 -38.51
N ASP A 236 -7.68 -26.39 -37.86
CA ASP A 236 -8.99 -26.31 -38.47
C ASP A 236 -9.10 -24.99 -39.22
N LEU A 237 -8.69 -25.02 -40.48
CA LEU A 237 -9.13 -24.05 -41.47
C LEU A 237 -10.63 -24.21 -41.64
N ASP A 238 -11.38 -23.13 -41.49
CA ASP A 238 -12.77 -23.12 -41.93
C ASP A 238 -12.86 -23.39 -43.45
N LEU A 239 -14.04 -23.76 -43.95
CA LEU A 239 -14.27 -24.02 -45.38
C LEU A 239 -14.05 -22.78 -46.28
N ASN A 240 -13.65 -21.64 -45.71
CA ASN A 240 -13.29 -20.40 -46.38
C ASN A 240 -11.79 -20.05 -46.34
N GLY A 241 -10.95 -20.84 -45.63
CA GLY A 241 -9.51 -20.61 -45.54
C GLY A 241 -9.07 -19.55 -44.51
N GLU A 242 -9.95 -19.18 -43.58
CA GLU A 242 -9.61 -18.38 -42.40
C GLU A 242 -9.39 -19.33 -41.20
N ALA A 243 -8.51 -18.94 -40.28
CA ALA A 243 -8.23 -19.74 -39.08
C ALA A 243 -9.47 -19.77 -38.18
N ALA A 244 -9.96 -20.95 -37.81
CA ALA A 244 -11.04 -21.07 -36.85
C ALA A 244 -10.66 -20.40 -35.52
N VAL A 245 -11.61 -19.71 -34.92
CA VAL A 245 -11.49 -19.20 -33.55
C VAL A 245 -11.53 -20.43 -32.64
N ASP A 246 -10.49 -20.63 -31.82
CA ASP A 246 -10.39 -21.75 -30.90
C ASP A 246 -11.55 -21.69 -29.89
N ASP A 247 -12.51 -22.62 -29.96
CA ASP A 247 -13.59 -22.83 -28.96
C ASP A 247 -13.14 -23.72 -27.77
N ASP A 248 -11.85 -24.05 -27.65
CA ASP A 248 -11.30 -24.83 -26.53
C ASP A 248 -11.07 -23.97 -25.26
N ASP A 249 -12.03 -23.10 -24.94
CA ASP A 249 -12.21 -22.53 -23.60
C ASP A 249 -12.81 -23.62 -22.69
N ASP A 250 -12.04 -24.66 -22.40
CA ASP A 250 -12.27 -25.57 -21.26
C ASP A 250 -11.82 -24.91 -19.93
N ASP A 251 -12.20 -23.65 -19.73
CA ASP A 251 -12.20 -23.01 -18.42
C ASP A 251 -13.67 -22.69 -18.07
N ASP A 252 -14.25 -23.50 -17.19
CA ASP A 252 -15.41 -23.14 -16.36
C ASP A 252 -15.06 -21.91 -15.49
N ASP A 253 -14.96 -20.72 -16.10
CA ASP A 253 -14.98 -19.44 -15.41
C ASP A 253 -15.67 -18.39 -16.31
N ASP A 254 -16.93 -18.11 -15.96
CA ASP A 254 -17.76 -17.05 -16.54
C ASP A 254 -17.14 -15.68 -16.19
N GLY A 255 -16.16 -15.26 -16.99
CA GLY A 255 -15.40 -14.05 -16.76
C GLY A 255 -14.71 -13.58 -18.03
N ALA A 256 -15.46 -12.96 -18.93
CA ALA A 256 -14.94 -12.37 -20.16
C ALA A 256 -13.64 -11.56 -19.92
N PRO A 257 -12.61 -11.70 -20.77
CA PRO A 257 -11.39 -10.91 -20.65
C PRO A 257 -11.74 -9.44 -20.89
N THR A 258 -11.72 -8.64 -19.82
CA THR A 258 -11.84 -7.20 -19.94
C THR A 258 -10.54 -6.72 -20.57
N ALA A 259 -10.60 -6.37 -21.85
CA ALA A 259 -9.52 -5.68 -22.54
C ALA A 259 -9.00 -4.55 -21.64
N LEU A 260 -7.69 -4.52 -21.38
CA LEU A 260 -7.04 -3.34 -20.82
C LEU A 260 -7.45 -2.15 -21.70
N PRO A 261 -8.16 -1.14 -21.16
CA PRO A 261 -8.49 0.02 -21.96
C PRO A 261 -7.18 0.73 -22.29
N GLU A 262 -6.80 0.70 -23.57
CA GLU A 262 -6.10 1.85 -24.15
C GLU A 262 -6.93 3.10 -23.81
N ASN A 263 -6.25 4.20 -23.47
CA ASN A 263 -6.79 5.47 -22.97
C ASN A 263 -7.91 6.07 -23.85
N HIS A 264 -9.09 5.45 -23.80
CA HIS A 264 -10.37 6.08 -24.03
C HIS A 264 -10.97 6.24 -22.64
N GLU A 265 -10.99 7.48 -22.15
CA GLU A 265 -11.85 7.91 -21.05
C GLU A 265 -13.30 7.67 -21.49
N THR A 266 -13.74 6.41 -21.41
CA THR A 266 -15.15 6.08 -21.31
C THR A 266 -15.55 6.57 -19.92
N ASP A 267 -16.48 7.52 -19.90
CA ASP A 267 -17.02 8.13 -18.70
C ASP A 267 -17.89 7.08 -17.97
N VAL A 268 -17.24 6.07 -17.39
CA VAL A 268 -17.89 5.06 -16.57
C VAL A 268 -18.24 5.73 -15.26
N MET A 269 -19.54 5.94 -15.01
CA MET A 269 -20.00 6.49 -13.74
C MET A 269 -19.58 5.57 -12.61
N LEU A 270 -18.81 6.11 -11.67
CA LEU A 270 -18.38 5.42 -10.46
C LEU A 270 -19.59 5.23 -9.53
N THR A 271 -19.63 4.10 -8.82
CA THR A 271 -20.65 3.83 -7.81
C THR A 271 -20.03 3.44 -6.47
N ASN A 272 -20.76 3.67 -5.38
CA ASN A 272 -20.31 3.33 -4.02
C ASN A 272 -20.29 1.81 -3.75
N ASP A 273 -20.95 1.03 -4.61
CA ASP A 273 -21.04 -0.43 -4.53
C ASP A 273 -19.95 -1.16 -5.35
N ASP A 274 -19.13 -0.40 -6.08
CA ASP A 274 -18.03 -0.96 -6.87
C ASP A 274 -17.05 -1.74 -5.98
N VAL A 275 -16.67 -2.95 -6.41
CA VAL A 275 -15.67 -3.76 -5.72
C VAL A 275 -14.29 -3.15 -5.92
N LEU A 276 -13.66 -2.70 -4.83
CA LEU A 276 -12.38 -1.99 -4.88
C LEU A 276 -11.19 -2.91 -4.57
N GLY A 277 -10.20 -2.90 -5.46
CA GLY A 277 -8.93 -3.60 -5.28
C GLY A 277 -8.95 -5.07 -5.70
N ASP A 278 -7.79 -5.71 -5.61
CA ASP A 278 -7.53 -7.07 -6.04
C ASP A 278 -7.76 -8.07 -4.91
N GLU A 279 -8.18 -9.29 -5.24
CA GLU A 279 -8.28 -10.38 -4.27
C GLU A 279 -6.90 -10.79 -3.74
N ILE A 280 -6.88 -11.26 -2.50
CA ILE A 280 -5.67 -11.73 -1.85
C ILE A 280 -5.83 -13.21 -1.44
N PRO A 281 -4.74 -13.99 -1.40
CA PRO A 281 -4.79 -15.38 -0.95
C PRO A 281 -5.46 -15.53 0.42
N HIS A 282 -6.24 -16.61 0.58
CA HIS A 282 -7.00 -16.87 1.81
C HIS A 282 -6.11 -16.84 3.07
N ASP A 283 -4.93 -17.44 3.02
CA ASP A 283 -3.99 -17.46 4.15
C ASP A 283 -3.53 -16.05 4.56
N GLN A 284 -3.31 -15.16 3.58
CA GLN A 284 -2.96 -13.77 3.82
C GLN A 284 -4.14 -13.02 4.47
N GLN A 285 -5.36 -13.26 3.97
CA GLN A 285 -6.57 -12.69 4.55
C GLN A 285 -6.76 -13.14 6.01
N VAL A 286 -6.55 -14.43 6.31
CA VAL A 286 -6.63 -14.97 7.68
C VAL A 286 -5.62 -14.29 8.60
N GLN A 287 -4.37 -14.15 8.17
CA GLN A 287 -3.33 -13.47 8.96
C GLN A 287 -3.68 -12.00 9.24
N MET A 288 -4.16 -11.27 8.25
CA MET A 288 -4.56 -9.87 8.40
C MET A 288 -5.79 -9.71 9.29
N ARG A 289 -6.76 -10.63 9.20
CA ARG A 289 -7.90 -10.68 10.13
C ARG A 289 -7.42 -10.92 11.56
N GLN A 290 -6.52 -11.88 11.77
CA GLN A 290 -5.92 -12.15 13.08
C GLN A 290 -5.20 -10.92 13.66
N PHE A 291 -4.43 -10.21 12.84
CA PHE A 291 -3.82 -8.94 13.23
C PHE A 291 -4.86 -7.93 13.71
N CYS A 292 -5.95 -7.73 12.96
CA CYS A 292 -7.02 -6.82 13.35
C CYS A 292 -7.68 -7.25 14.67
N TYR A 293 -7.96 -8.55 14.86
CA TYR A 293 -8.52 -9.06 16.12
C TYR A 293 -7.60 -8.77 17.31
N GLN A 294 -6.29 -8.99 17.15
CA GLN A 294 -5.29 -8.78 18.19
C GLN A 294 -5.14 -7.30 18.56
N GLN A 295 -4.93 -6.45 17.55
CA GLN A 295 -4.66 -5.02 17.78
C GLN A 295 -5.87 -4.27 18.32
N LEU A 296 -7.07 -4.64 17.87
CA LEU A 296 -8.33 -4.02 18.30
C LEU A 296 -8.93 -4.69 19.55
N LYS A 297 -8.24 -5.69 20.13
CA LYS A 297 -8.70 -6.45 21.31
C LYS A 297 -10.12 -6.99 21.16
N LEU A 298 -10.44 -7.47 19.96
CA LEU A 298 -11.75 -7.98 19.63
C LEU A 298 -11.86 -9.45 20.06
N ASN A 299 -12.96 -9.80 20.71
CA ASN A 299 -13.25 -11.19 21.05
C ASN A 299 -13.43 -11.99 19.76
N THR A 300 -12.65 -13.06 19.58
CA THR A 300 -12.87 -14.03 18.51
C THR A 300 -14.23 -14.70 18.74
N GLY A 301 -15.20 -14.41 17.87
CA GLY A 301 -16.56 -14.94 18.00
C GLY A 301 -16.55 -16.47 18.09
N VAL A 302 -17.25 -17.03 19.07
CA VAL A 302 -17.29 -18.47 19.37
C VAL A 302 -18.03 -19.29 18.29
N ARG A 303 -18.53 -18.66 17.21
CA ARG A 303 -19.25 -19.36 16.12
C ARG A 303 -19.03 -18.68 14.75
N GLY A 304 -18.05 -19.16 14.00
CA GLY A 304 -18.08 -19.32 12.53
C GLY A 304 -18.20 -18.10 11.61
N HIS A 305 -18.72 -16.96 12.05
CA HIS A 305 -18.84 -15.74 11.24
C HIS A 305 -17.90 -14.68 11.79
N ALA A 306 -16.81 -14.44 11.06
CA ALA A 306 -15.87 -13.36 11.33
C ALA A 306 -16.52 -12.01 11.01
N GLN A 307 -17.36 -11.51 11.92
CA GLN A 307 -17.96 -10.20 11.77
C GLN A 307 -16.98 -9.15 12.29
N PHE A 308 -16.57 -8.23 11.43
CA PHE A 308 -15.70 -7.14 11.82
C PHE A 308 -16.53 -5.99 12.42
N PRO A 309 -16.39 -5.70 13.72
CA PRO A 309 -17.23 -4.70 14.38
C PRO A 309 -16.85 -3.27 13.99
N GLY A 310 -15.68 -3.05 13.38
CA GLY A 310 -15.16 -1.71 13.12
C GLY A 310 -15.83 -0.95 11.98
N SER A 311 -16.43 -1.63 11.02
CA SER A 311 -16.95 -1.00 9.79
C SER A 311 -18.46 -0.77 9.78
N HIS A 312 -19.17 -1.16 10.84
CA HIS A 312 -20.61 -0.96 10.94
C HIS A 312 -20.94 0.36 11.65
N PRO A 313 -21.84 1.20 11.10
CA PRO A 313 -22.31 2.39 11.79
C PRO A 313 -23.12 1.99 13.04
N VAL A 314 -23.03 2.82 14.09
CA VAL A 314 -23.87 2.68 15.28
C VAL A 314 -24.96 3.74 15.21
N SER A 315 -26.22 3.33 15.13
CA SER A 315 -27.35 4.26 15.06
C SER A 315 -27.45 5.11 16.33
N LEU A 316 -27.61 6.43 16.18
CA LEU A 316 -27.86 7.35 17.29
C LEU A 316 -29.32 7.33 17.70
N ASN A 317 -29.75 6.23 18.31
CA ASN A 317 -31.06 6.13 18.93
C ASN A 317 -31.02 6.60 20.40
N ARG A 318 -32.19 6.72 21.04
CA ARG A 318 -32.30 7.16 22.45
C ARG A 318 -31.50 6.28 23.41
N ASP A 319 -31.36 4.99 23.09
CA ASP A 319 -30.65 4.02 23.91
C ASP A 319 -29.12 4.22 23.84
N ASN A 320 -28.61 4.63 22.67
CA ASN A 320 -27.20 4.84 22.39
C ASN A 320 -26.69 6.25 22.73
N LEU A 321 -27.58 7.22 23.01
CA LEU A 321 -27.20 8.59 23.40
C LEU A 321 -26.24 8.63 24.60
N GLN A 322 -26.32 7.66 25.51
CA GLN A 322 -25.42 7.61 26.66
C GLN A 322 -23.96 7.37 26.25
N LEU A 323 -23.69 6.77 25.08
CA LEU A 323 -22.33 6.55 24.57
C LEU A 323 -21.61 7.88 24.33
N LEU A 324 -22.34 8.90 23.83
CA LEU A 324 -21.80 10.23 23.59
C LEU A 324 -21.27 10.91 24.86
N ARG A 325 -21.70 10.46 26.04
CA ARG A 325 -21.25 10.99 27.34
C ARG A 325 -20.02 10.26 27.89
N GLN A 326 -19.67 9.10 27.34
CA GLN A 326 -18.59 8.26 27.87
C GLN A 326 -17.20 8.69 27.37
N ARG A 327 -17.13 9.41 26.24
CA ARG A 327 -15.88 9.88 25.62
C ARG A 327 -16.07 11.28 25.04
N TYR A 328 -14.95 11.95 24.77
CA TYR A 328 -14.96 13.16 23.96
C TYR A 328 -15.00 12.79 22.48
N TYR A 329 -15.90 13.43 21.76
CA TYR A 329 -16.11 13.22 20.33
C TYR A 329 -15.93 14.53 19.58
N TYR A 330 -15.36 14.43 18.38
CA TYR A 330 -15.37 15.52 17.40
C TYR A 330 -16.37 15.15 16.31
N ALA A 331 -17.27 16.07 15.98
CA ALA A 331 -18.21 15.90 14.89
C ALA A 331 -17.65 16.56 13.62
N THR A 332 -17.88 15.91 12.49
CA THR A 332 -17.58 16.43 11.15
C THR A 332 -18.85 16.37 10.30
N TRP A 333 -18.82 16.99 9.13
CA TRP A 333 -19.86 16.88 8.11
C TRP A 333 -20.10 15.41 7.71
N LYS A 334 -21.34 15.10 7.31
CA LYS A 334 -21.70 13.76 6.86
C LYS A 334 -21.19 13.53 5.44
N ALA A 335 -20.34 12.52 5.26
CA ALA A 335 -20.02 12.02 3.94
C ALA A 335 -21.10 11.07 3.42
N ASP A 336 -21.26 11.05 2.10
CA ASP A 336 -22.09 10.08 1.41
C ASP A 336 -21.20 9.09 0.65
N GLY A 337 -20.68 8.12 1.39
CA GLY A 337 -19.76 7.12 0.87
C GLY A 337 -19.85 5.77 1.56
N THR A 338 -18.90 4.91 1.22
CA THR A 338 -18.78 3.57 1.79
C THR A 338 -17.64 3.54 2.79
N ARG A 339 -17.94 3.20 4.05
CA ARG A 339 -16.92 3.01 5.09
C ARG A 339 -15.99 1.84 4.76
N TYR A 340 -14.69 2.09 4.81
CA TYR A 340 -13.63 1.10 4.67
C TYR A 340 -12.57 1.36 5.73
N MET A 341 -11.96 0.29 6.25
CA MET A 341 -10.67 0.44 6.92
C MET A 341 -9.53 0.24 5.94
N MET A 342 -8.43 0.95 6.15
CA MET A 342 -7.24 0.83 5.34
C MET A 342 -6.09 0.28 6.18
N LEU A 343 -5.62 -0.92 5.85
CA LEU A 343 -4.43 -1.53 6.43
C LEU A 343 -3.23 -1.29 5.51
N ILE A 344 -2.23 -0.59 6.02
CA ILE A 344 -0.99 -0.27 5.32
C ILE A 344 0.12 -1.15 5.88
N THR A 345 0.78 -1.89 5.01
CA THR A 345 1.89 -2.78 5.35
C THR A 345 3.12 -2.46 4.47
N ILE A 346 4.23 -3.18 4.70
CA ILE A 346 5.45 -2.98 3.89
C ILE A 346 5.28 -3.51 2.46
N ASP A 347 4.38 -4.48 2.28
CA ASP A 347 4.11 -5.19 1.04
C ASP A 347 2.92 -4.64 0.27
N GLY A 348 2.03 -3.86 0.90
CA GLY A 348 0.75 -3.48 0.32
C GLY A 348 -0.01 -2.40 1.07
N CYS A 349 -1.04 -1.89 0.40
CA CYS A 349 -2.15 -1.22 1.04
C CYS A 349 -3.40 -2.06 0.79
N TYR A 350 -4.26 -2.20 1.79
CA TYR A 350 -5.40 -3.11 1.75
C TYR A 350 -6.63 -2.38 2.27
N LEU A 351 -7.73 -2.48 1.55
CA LEU A 351 -9.04 -2.04 2.00
C LEU A 351 -9.76 -3.21 2.67
N ILE A 352 -10.42 -2.92 3.78
CA ILE A 352 -11.22 -3.85 4.57
C ILE A 352 -12.66 -3.35 4.54
N ASP A 353 -13.56 -4.14 3.98
CA ASP A 353 -14.97 -3.79 3.80
C ASP A 353 -15.84 -4.12 5.04
N ARG A 354 -17.16 -3.94 4.91
CA ARG A 354 -18.15 -4.26 5.96
C ARG A 354 -18.28 -5.76 6.23
N SER A 355 -18.01 -6.58 5.23
CA SER A 355 -18.05 -8.04 5.29
C SER A 355 -16.73 -8.67 5.76
N PHE A 356 -15.76 -7.84 6.18
CA PHE A 356 -14.40 -8.23 6.54
C PHE A 356 -13.62 -8.89 5.39
N ASN A 357 -13.99 -8.61 4.16
CA ASN A 357 -13.17 -8.93 3.00
C ASN A 357 -12.01 -7.94 2.94
N ILE A 358 -10.86 -8.45 2.51
CA ILE A 358 -9.64 -7.68 2.47
C ILE A 358 -9.16 -7.74 1.03
N ARG A 359 -9.07 -6.58 0.40
CA ARG A 359 -8.67 -6.45 -1.00
C ARG A 359 -7.47 -5.52 -1.10
N ARG A 360 -6.50 -5.86 -1.93
CA ARG A 360 -5.29 -5.07 -2.10
C ARG A 360 -5.57 -3.90 -3.02
N VAL A 361 -5.17 -2.70 -2.61
CA VAL A 361 -5.20 -1.51 -3.47
C VAL A 361 -3.79 -1.09 -3.84
N GLN A 362 -3.66 -0.55 -5.04
CA GLN A 362 -2.38 -0.19 -5.64
C GLN A 362 -1.83 1.13 -5.10
N MET A 363 -1.43 1.15 -3.82
CA MET A 363 -0.87 2.32 -3.15
C MET A 363 0.29 1.98 -2.21
N ARG A 364 1.20 2.95 -2.02
CA ARG A 364 2.35 2.87 -1.11
C ARG A 364 2.42 4.11 -0.24
N PHE A 365 2.68 3.92 1.05
CA PHE A 365 2.74 5.00 2.03
C PHE A 365 4.16 5.12 2.63
N PRO A 366 4.97 6.07 2.18
CA PRO A 366 6.30 6.32 2.74
C PRO A 366 6.20 6.98 4.12
N CYS A 367 7.06 6.59 5.04
CA CYS A 367 7.22 7.14 6.39
C CYS A 367 8.55 7.92 6.49
N ARG A 368 8.49 9.15 7.00
CA ARG A 368 9.66 10.05 7.12
C ARG A 368 10.43 9.91 8.43
N HIS A 369 9.94 9.16 9.41
CA HIS A 369 10.34 9.32 10.82
C HIS A 369 11.51 8.44 11.29
N ASN A 370 12.43 8.04 10.41
CA ASN A 370 13.69 7.45 10.83
C ASN A 370 14.85 8.19 10.16
N LYS A 371 15.84 8.66 10.95
CA LYS A 371 16.99 9.46 10.50
C LYS A 371 18.01 8.61 9.71
N GLY A 372 17.53 7.86 8.72
CA GLY A 372 18.30 7.14 7.72
C GLY A 372 17.88 7.60 6.33
N VAL A 373 18.83 7.77 5.42
CA VAL A 373 18.59 8.25 4.05
C VAL A 373 17.91 7.14 3.24
N GLY A 374 16.57 7.15 3.24
CA GLY A 374 15.68 6.20 2.58
C GLY A 374 14.48 5.92 3.49
N GLY A 375 13.38 6.66 3.30
CA GLY A 375 12.20 6.54 4.17
C GLY A 375 11.65 5.11 4.18
N MET A 376 11.38 4.56 5.36
CA MET A 376 10.69 3.27 5.52
C MET A 376 9.22 3.42 5.11
N SER A 377 8.56 2.40 4.56
CA SER A 377 7.10 2.44 4.42
C SER A 377 6.42 2.26 5.77
N HIS A 378 5.22 2.83 5.93
CA HIS A 378 4.36 2.48 7.06
C HIS A 378 4.12 0.97 7.06
N HIS A 379 4.13 0.34 8.23
CA HIS A 379 3.90 -1.10 8.38
C HIS A 379 2.84 -1.35 9.43
N LEU A 380 1.86 -2.23 9.20
CA LEU A 380 0.81 -2.53 10.19
C LEU A 380 0.16 -1.25 10.76
N THR A 381 -0.12 -0.29 9.88
CA THR A 381 -0.85 0.95 10.21
C THR A 381 -2.29 0.77 9.76
N LEU A 382 -3.25 0.97 10.66
CA LEU A 382 -4.66 0.74 10.42
C LEU A 382 -5.43 2.06 10.55
N LEU A 383 -6.13 2.45 9.48
CA LEU A 383 -6.90 3.69 9.38
C LEU A 383 -8.39 3.39 9.25
N ASP A 384 -9.22 4.23 9.86
CA ASP A 384 -10.66 4.25 9.68
C ASP A 384 -11.06 5.45 8.81
N GLY A 385 -11.95 5.20 7.86
CA GLY A 385 -12.29 6.20 6.87
C GLY A 385 -13.45 5.81 5.98
N GLU A 386 -13.78 6.73 5.07
CA GLU A 386 -14.89 6.59 4.15
C GLU A 386 -14.44 6.89 2.73
N MET A 387 -14.81 6.00 1.82
CA MET A 387 -14.58 6.16 0.39
C MET A 387 -15.74 6.92 -0.21
N ILE A 388 -15.48 8.09 -0.77
CA ILE A 388 -16.46 8.90 -1.48
C ILE A 388 -16.13 8.97 -2.98
N ILE A 389 -17.14 9.30 -3.78
CA ILE A 389 -16.97 9.67 -5.18
C ILE A 389 -17.13 11.19 -5.26
N ASP A 390 -16.08 11.85 -5.71
CA ASP A 390 -16.05 13.29 -5.93
C ASP A 390 -16.21 13.58 -7.42
N THR A 391 -17.05 14.56 -7.76
CA THR A 391 -17.21 15.02 -9.15
C THR A 391 -16.53 16.38 -9.28
N LEU A 392 -15.42 16.45 -10.01
CA LEU A 392 -14.68 17.71 -10.16
C LEU A 392 -15.53 18.75 -10.91
N PRO A 393 -15.69 19.98 -10.38
CA PRO A 393 -16.61 20.98 -10.94
C PRO A 393 -16.25 21.40 -12.37
N ASP A 394 -14.96 21.47 -12.71
CA ASP A 394 -14.49 21.97 -14.01
C ASP A 394 -14.52 20.91 -15.13
N SER A 395 -14.35 19.64 -14.77
CA SER A 395 -14.20 18.54 -15.76
C SER A 395 -15.35 17.55 -15.75
N ARG A 396 -16.24 17.61 -14.75
CA ARG A 396 -17.23 16.58 -14.40
C ARG A 396 -16.64 15.18 -14.20
N LYS A 397 -15.32 15.06 -14.13
CA LYS A 397 -14.61 13.81 -13.92
C LYS A 397 -14.87 13.34 -12.50
N GLN A 398 -15.28 12.08 -12.38
CA GLN A 398 -15.46 11.42 -11.10
C GLN A 398 -14.13 10.83 -10.60
N GLU A 399 -13.78 11.09 -9.34
CA GLU A 399 -12.61 10.54 -8.67
C GLU A 399 -12.99 9.92 -7.33
N ARG A 400 -12.42 8.76 -7.01
CA ARG A 400 -12.56 8.19 -5.66
C ARG A 400 -11.62 8.91 -4.69
N ARG A 401 -12.14 9.35 -3.54
CA ARG A 401 -11.34 9.91 -2.44
C ARG A 401 -11.61 9.14 -1.16
N TYR A 402 -10.53 8.69 -0.52
CA TYR A 402 -10.60 8.09 0.81
C TYR A 402 -10.37 9.15 1.88
N LEU A 403 -11.39 9.40 2.69
CA LEU A 403 -11.37 10.34 3.80
C LEU A 403 -11.01 9.60 5.08
N ILE A 404 -9.84 9.90 5.63
CA ILE A 404 -9.37 9.29 6.86
C ILE A 404 -9.92 10.11 8.03
N TYR A 405 -10.67 9.45 8.90
CA TYR A 405 -11.23 10.07 10.10
C TYR A 405 -10.38 9.78 11.31
N ASP A 406 -10.02 8.51 11.50
CA ASP A 406 -9.26 8.06 12.65
C ASP A 406 -8.12 7.11 12.26
N MET A 407 -7.12 7.08 13.11
CA MET A 407 -6.01 6.13 13.02
C MET A 407 -6.09 5.24 14.25
N MET A 408 -6.16 3.93 14.03
CA MET A 408 -6.36 2.95 15.08
C MET A 408 -5.05 2.32 15.53
N VAL A 409 -4.15 2.09 14.57
CA VAL A 409 -2.83 1.49 14.79
C VAL A 409 -1.83 2.27 13.95
N LEU A 410 -0.69 2.63 14.51
CA LEU A 410 0.42 3.26 13.81
C LEU A 410 1.66 2.41 13.97
N ASN A 411 2.20 1.88 12.87
CA ASN A 411 3.44 1.11 12.90
C ASN A 411 3.44 -0.06 13.91
N ASN A 412 2.37 -0.86 13.92
CA ASN A 412 2.11 -1.96 14.87
C ASN A 412 1.82 -1.52 16.33
N GLU A 413 1.78 -0.22 16.61
CA GLU A 413 1.42 0.31 17.92
C GLU A 413 -0.05 0.74 17.93
N PRO A 414 -0.91 0.14 18.77
CA PRO A 414 -2.31 0.55 18.88
C PRO A 414 -2.39 1.93 19.53
N ILE A 415 -3.11 2.85 18.88
CA ILE A 415 -3.29 4.21 19.40
C ILE A 415 -4.72 4.48 19.89
N ILE A 416 -5.62 3.49 19.79
CA ILE A 416 -7.01 3.57 20.29
C ILE A 416 -7.08 3.83 21.81
N GLU A 417 -6.06 3.43 22.58
CA GLU A 417 -6.01 3.76 24.01
C GLU A 417 -5.75 5.25 24.26
N ASN A 418 -5.23 5.95 23.25
CA ASN A 418 -4.96 7.38 23.24
C ASN A 418 -6.00 8.13 22.39
N HIS A 419 -7.25 8.10 22.87
CA HIS A 419 -8.37 8.96 22.46
C HIS A 419 -8.85 8.86 20.99
N VAL A 420 -10.17 8.64 20.90
CA VAL A 420 -11.09 8.77 19.76
C VAL A 420 -11.43 7.44 19.06
N ILE A 421 -12.70 7.04 19.22
CA ILE A 421 -13.39 6.02 18.42
C ILE A 421 -14.55 6.78 17.75
N PRO A 422 -14.68 6.78 16.41
CA PRO A 422 -15.77 7.47 15.75
C PRO A 422 -17.03 6.59 15.73
N ILE A 423 -18.14 7.20 16.11
CA ILE A 423 -19.48 6.79 15.69
C ILE A 423 -19.96 7.85 14.71
N PHE A 424 -20.29 7.46 13.47
CA PHE A 424 -20.94 8.35 12.53
C PHE A 424 -22.43 8.46 12.90
N PRO A 425 -22.94 9.67 13.15
CA PRO A 425 -24.38 9.92 13.21
C PRO A 425 -25.04 9.46 11.91
N LEU A 426 -26.08 8.64 12.02
CA LEU A 426 -27.14 8.60 11.01
C LEU A 426 -28.22 9.61 11.41
#